data_AF-A0A832ZNT1-F1
#
_entry.id   AF-A0A832ZNT1-F1
#
_cell.length_a   1.000
_cell.length_b   1.000
_cell.length_c   1.000
_cell.angle_alpha   90.00
_cell.angle_beta   90.00
_cell.angle_gamma   90.00
#
_symmetry.space_group_name_H-M   'P 1'
#
loop_
_entity.id
_entity.type
_entity.pdbx_description
1 polymer ?
#
loop_
_entity_poly.entity_id
_entity_poly.type
_entity_poly.pdbx_seq_one_letter_code
_entity_poly.pdbx_strand_id
1 'polypeptide(L)' 'MDVEERMRLITLRPTEELVTEEELRLLLETKDRPVAYDGFEPSG' A
#
# COMPACT_ATOMS: atom_id res chain seq x y z
N MET A 1 10.99 -2.32 -9.45
CA MET A 1 10.47 -3.38 -8.56
C MET A 1 9.28 -3.97 -9.28
N ASP A 2 9.18 -5.28 -9.36
CA ASP A 2 7.96 -5.92 -9.86
C ASP A 2 6.81 -5.78 -8.85
N VAL A 3 5.62 -6.24 -9.24
CA VAL A 3 4.41 -6.15 -8.41
C VAL A 3 4.54 -7.00 -7.15
N GLU A 4 5.17 -8.18 -7.22
CA GLU A 4 5.31 -9.09 -6.08
C GLU A 4 6.20 -8.50 -4.98
N GLU A 5 7.32 -7.88 -5.34
CA GLU A 5 8.17 -7.20 -4.36
C GLU A 5 7.47 -5.97 -3.75
N ARG A 6 6.66 -5.24 -4.53
CA ARG A 6 5.85 -4.12 -4.01
C ARG A 6 4.78 -4.61 -3.04
N MET A 7 4.07 -5.70 -3.37
CA MET A 7 3.09 -6.35 -2.49
C MET A 7 3.75 -6.79 -1.18
N ARG A 8 4.90 -7.45 -1.27
CA ARG A 8 5.68 -7.87 -0.09
C ARG A 8 6.03 -6.69 0.80
N LEU A 9 6.55 -5.60 0.25
CA LEU A 9 6.93 -4.43 1.05
C LEU A 9 5.74 -3.77 1.76
N ILE A 10 4.60 -3.63 1.09
CA ILE A 10 3.42 -2.97 1.66
C ILE A 10 2.80 -3.81 2.79
N THR A 11 2.90 -5.14 2.70
CA THR A 11 2.33 -6.08 3.67
C THR A 11 3.29 -6.43 4.82
N LEU A 12 4.55 -5.99 4.78
CA LEU A 12 5.45 -6.12 5.92
C LEU A 12 4.92 -5.34 7.13
N ARG A 13 5.27 -5.81 8.33
CA ARG A 13 5.07 -5.06 9.57
C ARG A 13 5.68 -3.66 9.41
N PRO A 14 4.97 -2.58 9.80
CA PRO A 14 3.86 -2.55 10.76
C PRO A 14 2.44 -2.70 10.19
N THR A 15 2.25 -3.00 8.90
CA THR A 15 0.90 -3.22 8.34
C THR A 15 0.22 -4.40 9.06
N GLU A 16 -0.92 -4.14 9.69
CA GLU A 16 -1.68 -5.16 10.43
C GLU A 16 -2.84 -5.72 9.59
N GLU A 17 -3.46 -4.89 8.76
CA GLU A 17 -4.60 -5.24 7.92
C GLU A 17 -4.45 -4.60 6.54
N LEU A 18 -4.90 -5.32 5.50
CA LEU A 18 -5.00 -4.85 4.12
C LEU A 18 -6.40 -5.18 3.60
N VAL A 19 -7.08 -4.19 3.02
CA VAL A 19 -8.45 -4.34 2.47
C VAL A 19 -8.46 -3.83 1.02
N THR A 20 -8.51 -4.67 -0.03
CA THR A 20 -8.15 -6.10 -0.06
C THR A 20 -6.83 -6.35 -0.80
N GLU A 21 -6.29 -7.58 -0.72
CA GLU A 21 -5.06 -7.95 -1.44
C GLU A 21 -5.23 -7.82 -2.97
N GLU A 22 -6.39 -8.25 -3.49
CA GLU A 22 -6.72 -8.21 -4.91
C GLU A 22 -6.77 -6.78 -5.43
N GLU A 23 -7.38 -5.86 -4.68
CA GLU A 23 -7.48 -4.45 -5.06
C GLU A 23 -6.13 -3.75 -5.04
N LEU A 24 -5.28 -4.06 -4.04
CA LEU A 24 -3.91 -3.54 -4.01
C LEU A 24 -3.11 -4.04 -5.22
N ARG A 25 -3.17 -5.35 -5.53
CA ARG A 25 -2.46 -5.91 -6.69
C ARG A 25 -2.90 -5.23 -7.98
N LEU A 26 -4.22 -5.10 -8.21
CA LEU A 26 -4.77 -4.40 -9.37
C LEU A 26 -4.29 -2.94 -9.46
N LEU A 27 -4.26 -2.23 -8.32
CA LEU A 27 -3.76 -0.86 -8.27
C LEU A 27 -2.28 -0.76 -8.67
N LEU A 28 -1.44 -1.67 -8.16
CA LEU A 28 0.00 -1.67 -8.44
C LEU A 28 0.32 -2.05 -9.89
N GLU A 29 -0.50 -2.89 -10.52
CA GLU A 29 -0.38 -3.29 -11.93
C GLU A 29 -0.83 -2.19 -12.89
N THR A 30 -1.91 -1.49 -12.57
CA THR A 30 -2.56 -0.55 -13.50
C THR A 30 -2.09 0.90 -13.34
N LYS A 31 -1.55 1.26 -12.17
CA LYS A 31 -1.14 2.62 -11.86
C LYS A 31 0.36 2.69 -11.64
N ASP A 32 1.05 3.31 -12.60
CA ASP A 32 2.50 3.56 -12.54
C ASP A 32 2.90 4.35 -11.28
N ARG A 33 2.06 5.32 -10.88
CA ARG A 33 2.31 6.21 -9.73
C ARG A 33 1.10 6.24 -8.78
N PRO A 34 0.93 5.23 -7.90
CA PRO A 34 -0.10 5.26 -6.87
C PRO A 34 0.17 6.38 -5.86
N VAL A 35 -0.88 6.86 -5.21
CA VAL A 35 -0.81 7.92 -4.20
C VAL A 35 -1.25 7.34 -2.88
N ALA A 36 -0.44 7.53 -1.85
CA ALA A 36 -0.76 7.23 -0.46
C ALA A 36 -0.88 8.55 0.32
N TYR A 37 -1.70 8.55 1.35
CA TYR A 37 -1.90 9.69 2.23
C TYR A 37 -2.02 9.18 3.66
N ASP A 38 -1.32 9.85 4.57
CA ASP A 38 -1.36 9.61 6.00
C ASP A 38 -1.55 10.95 6.71
N GLY A 39 -2.55 11.03 7.57
CA GLY A 39 -3.02 12.26 8.17
C GLY A 39 -2.94 12.19 9.69
N PHE A 40 -2.28 13.17 10.28
CA PHE A 40 -2.15 13.30 11.73
C PHE A 40 -2.85 14.57 12.20
N GLU A 41 -3.58 14.46 13.31
CA GLU A 41 -4.08 15.63 14.02
C GLU A 41 -2.92 16.30 14.77
N PRO A 42 -2.70 17.63 14.65
CA PRO A 42 -1.66 18.33 15.40
C PRO A 42 -2.11 18.55 16.85
N SER A 43 -2.06 17.49 17.65
CA SER A 43 -2.59 17.47 19.02
C SER A 43 -1.53 17.58 20.13
N GLY A 44 -0.24 17.69 19.77
CA GLY A 44 0.86 17.95 20.69
C GLY A 44 1.54 16.69 21.22
#